data_AF-A0A6B0TKP7-F1
#
_entry.id   AF-A0A6B0TKP7-F1
#
_cell.length_a   1.000
_cell.length_b   1.000
_cell.length_c   1.000
_cell.angle_alpha   90.00
_cell.angle_beta   90.00
_cell.angle_gamma   90.00
#
_symmetry.space_group_name_H-M   'P 1'
#
loop_
_entity.id
_entity.type
_entity.pdbx_description
1 polymer ?
#
loop_
_entity_poly.entity_id
_entity_poly.type
_entity_poly.pdbx_seq_one_letter_code
_entity_poly.pdbx_strand_id
1 'polypeptide(L)'
;MKTLVYSILLILLILALAVVMVPQLRLIFFGLPEDRLSAPATPADAAPASPDRIADALRDAGLHAEPRLGDIAVSGHMARLADGTVDASTLAAYAAGIAALTEKSAAAGQPIPPAFWDAETADMLADGWTSYKVVAALNTTEGKPYLDALGAAWTRFHSFKTGGVEDTALDTALDMFAPVLALLFEVPQEHLLEQSPYLDTPSEKALYAWQQLISGATRTNPLTQMRIFDHGFARRFHLGTIWQYETGTPARDAEIWGVSGFAPRFVGPAENDNQIEHMSISMVVQGVLDEPLLILDAFEEFEQLTGGASAAEAAADEALNAAVRDLFLPGFQTDLDGAVERLRAGLKTG
;
A
#
# COMPACT_ATOMS: atom_id res chain seq x y z
N MET A 1 -35.39 43.85 8.92
CA MET A 1 -35.51 42.73 7.96
C MET A 1 -34.25 42.50 7.13
N LYS A 2 -33.73 43.47 6.37
CA LYS A 2 -32.52 43.27 5.54
C LYS A 2 -31.28 42.83 6.33
N THR A 3 -31.04 43.44 7.49
CA THR A 3 -29.91 43.08 8.38
C THR A 3 -29.99 41.63 8.88
N LEU A 4 -31.19 41.15 9.19
CA LEU A 4 -31.42 39.76 9.64
C LEU A 4 -31.14 38.76 8.50
N VAL A 5 -31.56 39.07 7.27
CA VAL A 5 -31.29 38.24 6.09
C VAL A 5 -29.79 38.16 5.80
N TYR A 6 -29.06 39.28 5.89
CA TYR A 6 -27.60 39.28 5.69
C TYR A 6 -26.87 38.53 6.80
N SER A 7 -27.32 38.64 8.05
CA SER A 7 -26.75 37.85 9.16
C SER A 7 -26.98 36.35 8.97
N ILE A 8 -28.17 35.93 8.52
CA ILE A 8 -28.47 34.52 8.24
C ILE A 8 -27.60 34.00 7.08
N LEU A 9 -27.49 34.76 5.98
CA LEU A 9 -26.65 34.38 4.84
C LEU A 9 -25.17 34.29 5.22
N LEU A 10 -24.66 35.22 6.04
CA LEU A 10 -23.28 35.18 6.52
C LEU A 10 -23.05 33.98 7.44
N ILE A 11 -24.00 33.66 8.34
CA ILE A 11 -23.91 32.48 9.20
C ILE A 11 -23.91 31.20 8.36
N LEU A 12 -24.80 31.10 7.36
CA LEU A 12 -24.84 29.94 6.45
C LEU A 12 -23.57 29.83 5.62
N LEU A 13 -23.01 30.95 5.16
CA LEU A 13 -21.73 30.96 4.44
C LEU A 13 -20.58 30.55 5.35
N ILE A 14 -20.52 31.02 6.59
CA ILE A 14 -19.49 30.62 7.57
C ILE A 14 -19.65 29.15 7.95
N LEU A 15 -20.87 28.66 8.11
CA LEU A 15 -21.14 27.24 8.35
C LEU A 15 -20.72 26.39 7.15
N ALA A 16 -21.08 26.80 5.93
CA ALA A 16 -20.63 26.13 4.73
C ALA A 16 -19.09 26.15 4.61
N LEU A 17 -18.46 27.29 4.87
CA LEU A 17 -17.00 27.41 4.88
C LEU A 17 -16.38 26.54 5.99
N ALA A 18 -16.97 26.48 7.18
CA ALA A 18 -16.45 25.66 8.27
C ALA A 18 -16.60 24.17 7.97
N VAL A 19 -17.75 23.75 7.43
CA VAL A 19 -18.00 22.36 6.99
C VAL A 19 -17.04 21.97 5.86
N VAL A 20 -16.70 22.88 4.96
CA VAL A 20 -15.76 22.60 3.86
C VAL A 20 -14.29 22.73 4.30
N MET A 21 -13.94 23.71 5.14
CA MET A 21 -12.54 24.04 5.47
C MET A 21 -12.00 23.30 6.70
N VAL A 22 -12.84 22.91 7.67
CA VAL A 22 -12.38 22.16 8.85
C VAL A 22 -11.84 20.77 8.49
N PRO A 23 -12.49 19.99 7.59
CA PRO A 23 -11.90 18.75 7.10
C PRO A 23 -10.59 18.99 6.31
N GLN A 24 -10.57 20.05 5.48
CA GLN A 24 -9.36 20.46 4.76
C GLN A 24 -8.19 20.85 5.69
N LEU A 25 -8.47 21.36 6.90
CA LEU A 25 -7.44 21.58 7.92
C LEU A 25 -6.88 20.26 8.46
N ARG A 26 -7.69 19.21 8.64
CA ARG A 26 -7.18 17.86 8.99
C ARG A 26 -6.34 17.25 7.87
N LEU A 27 -6.74 17.42 6.61
CA LEU A 27 -5.96 17.01 5.43
C LEU A 27 -4.57 17.67 5.38
N ILE A 28 -4.45 18.90 5.87
CA ILE A 28 -3.16 19.60 5.98
C ILE A 28 -2.26 18.95 7.06
N PHE A 29 -2.82 18.41 8.15
CA PHE A 29 -2.04 17.78 9.22
C PHE A 29 -1.69 16.32 8.92
N PHE A 30 -2.55 15.56 8.24
CA PHE A 30 -2.25 14.19 7.81
C PHE A 30 -1.14 14.12 6.74
N GLY A 31 -0.89 15.25 6.04
CA GLY A 31 0.25 15.40 5.13
C GLY A 31 1.60 15.69 5.78
N LEU A 32 1.67 15.70 7.12
CA LEU A 32 2.94 15.76 7.84
C LEU A 32 3.62 14.39 7.79
N PRO A 33 4.96 14.35 7.69
CA PRO A 33 5.70 13.09 7.58
C PRO A 33 5.43 12.20 8.79
N GLU A 34 5.14 10.94 8.51
CA GLU A 34 4.94 9.90 9.51
C GLU A 34 6.22 9.57 10.26
N ASP A 35 6.06 9.09 11.50
CA ASP A 35 7.18 8.54 12.25
C ASP A 35 7.52 7.16 11.66
N ARG A 36 8.78 6.98 11.31
CA ARG A 36 9.27 5.79 10.61
C ARG A 36 10.35 5.10 11.41
N LEU A 37 10.35 3.77 11.34
CA LEU A 37 11.38 2.97 11.96
C LEU A 37 12.73 3.33 11.32
N SER A 38 13.68 3.75 12.17
CA SER A 38 15.03 4.06 11.71
C SER A 38 15.75 2.78 11.26
N ALA A 39 16.48 2.90 10.16
CA ALA A 39 17.25 1.80 9.62
C ALA A 39 18.32 1.29 10.62
N PRO A 40 18.43 -0.03 10.85
CA PRO A 40 19.48 -0.58 11.70
C PRO A 40 20.87 -0.36 11.07
N ALA A 41 21.91 -0.59 11.87
CA ALA A 41 23.28 -0.63 11.36
C ALA A 41 23.43 -1.79 10.35
N THR A 42 24.28 -1.60 9.34
CA THR A 42 24.58 -2.67 8.37
C THR A 42 25.25 -3.84 9.10
N PRO A 43 24.75 -5.09 8.95
CA PRO A 43 25.40 -6.24 9.55
C PRO A 43 26.79 -6.43 8.94
N ALA A 44 27.80 -6.62 9.78
CA ALA A 44 29.17 -6.89 9.35
C ALA A 44 29.59 -8.26 9.89
N ASP A 45 29.22 -9.35 9.21
CA ASP A 45 29.64 -10.70 9.66
C ASP A 45 29.54 -11.77 8.56
N ALA A 46 30.22 -11.55 7.43
CA ALA A 46 30.54 -12.63 6.49
C ALA A 46 32.04 -12.65 6.20
N ALA A 47 32.62 -13.84 6.10
CA ALA A 47 34.02 -13.99 5.71
C ALA A 47 34.23 -13.43 4.28
N PRO A 48 35.34 -12.72 4.02
CA PRO A 48 35.58 -12.12 2.71
C PRO A 48 35.64 -13.19 1.61
N ALA A 49 34.78 -13.06 0.61
CA ALA A 49 34.75 -13.90 -0.59
C ALA A 49 35.39 -13.17 -1.78
N SER A 50 35.87 -13.93 -2.78
CA SER A 50 36.35 -13.33 -4.03
C SER A 50 35.19 -12.71 -4.82
N PRO A 51 35.41 -11.67 -5.63
CA PRO A 51 34.37 -11.03 -6.44
C PRO A 51 33.55 -12.02 -7.29
N ASP A 52 34.21 -12.99 -7.94
CA ASP A 52 33.51 -13.99 -8.75
C ASP A 52 32.55 -14.85 -7.91
N ARG A 53 32.94 -15.23 -6.69
CA ARG A 53 32.07 -16.01 -5.79
C ARG A 53 30.89 -15.19 -5.29
N ILE A 54 31.05 -13.88 -5.16
CA ILE A 54 29.95 -12.97 -4.77
C ILE A 54 28.96 -12.86 -5.91
N ALA A 55 29.44 -12.67 -7.14
CA ALA A 55 28.58 -12.60 -8.31
C ALA A 55 27.79 -13.91 -8.49
N ASP A 56 28.44 -15.06 -8.31
CA ASP A 56 27.79 -16.38 -8.35
C ASP A 56 26.74 -16.50 -7.23
N ALA A 57 27.08 -16.14 -5.99
CA ALA A 57 26.14 -16.18 -4.87
C ALA A 57 24.90 -15.28 -5.08
N LEU A 58 25.08 -14.09 -5.65
CA LEU A 58 23.96 -13.19 -5.96
C LEU A 58 23.05 -13.75 -7.06
N ARG A 59 23.63 -14.41 -8.09
CA ARG A 59 22.83 -15.10 -9.13
C ARG A 59 22.11 -16.32 -8.57
N ASP A 60 22.79 -17.11 -7.73
CA ASP A 60 22.23 -18.29 -7.08
C ASP A 60 21.11 -17.91 -6.10
N ALA A 61 21.19 -16.73 -5.48
CA ALA A 61 20.10 -16.16 -4.68
C ALA A 61 18.90 -15.71 -5.52
N GLY A 62 18.99 -15.73 -6.86
CA GLY A 62 17.89 -15.42 -7.78
C GLY A 62 17.83 -13.97 -8.25
N LEU A 63 18.90 -13.18 -8.08
CA LEU A 63 18.95 -11.83 -8.64
C LEU A 63 19.15 -11.85 -10.16
N HIS A 64 18.61 -10.82 -10.83
CA HIS A 64 18.81 -10.64 -12.26
C HIS A 64 20.28 -10.33 -12.57
N ALA A 65 20.75 -10.76 -13.74
CA ALA A 65 22.09 -10.42 -14.21
C ALA A 65 22.25 -8.92 -14.49
N GLU A 66 21.20 -8.30 -15.04
CA GLU A 66 21.13 -6.88 -15.40
C GLU A 66 19.85 -6.25 -14.83
N PRO A 67 19.84 -4.93 -14.56
CA PRO A 67 18.73 -4.23 -13.93
C PRO A 67 17.39 -4.41 -14.65
N ARG A 68 16.33 -4.72 -13.89
CA ARG A 68 14.94 -4.83 -14.33
C ARG A 68 14.00 -4.26 -13.27
N LEU A 69 12.93 -3.60 -13.71
CA LEU A 69 11.90 -3.05 -12.80
C LEU A 69 12.47 -2.13 -11.69
N GLY A 70 13.63 -1.52 -11.92
CA GLY A 70 14.32 -0.68 -10.94
C GLY A 70 15.13 -1.42 -9.88
N ASP A 71 15.37 -2.73 -10.03
CA ASP A 71 16.33 -3.44 -9.18
C ASP A 71 17.78 -3.07 -9.49
N ILE A 72 18.69 -3.39 -8.56
CA ILE A 72 20.12 -3.13 -8.67
C ILE A 72 20.78 -4.17 -9.57
N ALA A 73 20.32 -5.43 -9.48
CA ALA A 73 20.85 -6.60 -10.17
C ALA A 73 22.31 -6.92 -9.83
N VAL A 74 22.78 -8.08 -10.29
CA VAL A 74 24.16 -8.52 -10.05
C VAL A 74 25.17 -7.53 -10.64
N SER A 75 24.95 -7.01 -11.86
CA SER A 75 25.86 -6.04 -12.46
C SER A 75 25.99 -4.75 -11.63
N GLY A 76 24.89 -4.23 -11.07
CA GLY A 76 24.91 -3.06 -10.20
C GLY A 76 25.63 -3.31 -8.87
N HIS A 77 25.41 -4.46 -8.23
CA HIS A 77 26.13 -4.84 -7.00
C HIS A 77 27.62 -4.99 -7.22
N MET A 78 28.03 -5.61 -8.33
CA MET A 78 29.44 -5.78 -8.66
C MET A 78 30.13 -4.46 -9.00
N ALA A 79 29.43 -3.51 -9.62
CA ALA A 79 29.93 -2.14 -9.80
C ALA A 79 30.13 -1.44 -8.45
N ARG A 80 29.15 -1.53 -7.54
CA ARG A 80 29.24 -0.99 -6.18
C ARG A 80 30.42 -1.56 -5.40
N LEU A 81 30.69 -2.85 -5.54
CA LEU A 81 31.85 -3.53 -4.95
C LEU A 81 33.17 -3.01 -5.54
N ALA A 82 33.26 -2.88 -6.87
CA ALA A 82 34.45 -2.37 -7.53
C ALA A 82 34.77 -0.92 -7.14
N ASP A 83 33.73 -0.10 -6.95
CA ASP A 83 33.84 1.29 -6.53
C ASP A 83 34.07 1.45 -5.00
N GLY A 84 34.04 0.35 -4.24
CA GLY A 84 34.23 0.35 -2.78
C GLY A 84 33.07 0.99 -2.01
N THR A 85 31.92 1.18 -2.65
CA THR A 85 30.71 1.71 -1.99
C THR A 85 30.03 0.67 -1.11
N VAL A 86 30.23 -0.61 -1.41
CA VAL A 86 29.73 -1.76 -0.63
C VAL A 86 30.84 -2.81 -0.57
N ASP A 87 31.05 -3.40 0.60
CA ASP A 87 32.08 -4.42 0.77
C ASP A 87 31.60 -5.83 0.42
N ALA A 88 32.57 -6.73 0.21
CA ALA A 88 32.35 -8.12 -0.13
C ALA A 88 31.50 -8.88 0.90
N SER A 89 31.71 -8.58 2.19
CA SER A 89 30.98 -9.21 3.29
C SER A 89 29.49 -8.85 3.27
N THR A 90 29.16 -7.59 2.99
CA THR A 90 27.79 -7.10 2.89
C THR A 90 27.05 -7.80 1.77
N LEU A 91 27.67 -7.93 0.59
CA LEU A 91 27.05 -8.62 -0.55
C LEU A 91 26.89 -10.12 -0.32
N ALA A 92 27.85 -10.77 0.33
CA ALA A 92 27.73 -12.19 0.68
C ALA A 92 26.61 -12.43 1.71
N ALA A 93 26.52 -11.59 2.75
CA ALA A 93 25.43 -11.64 3.72
C ALA A 93 24.07 -11.34 3.08
N TYR A 94 24.03 -10.39 2.14
CA TYR A 94 22.83 -10.04 1.40
C TYR A 94 22.32 -11.20 0.53
N ALA A 95 23.19 -11.86 -0.24
CA ALA A 95 22.83 -13.02 -1.05
C ALA A 95 22.25 -14.16 -0.18
N ALA A 96 22.92 -14.47 0.94
CA ALA A 96 22.41 -15.47 1.89
C ALA A 96 21.07 -15.04 2.52
N GLY A 97 20.92 -13.75 2.82
CA GLY A 97 19.70 -13.18 3.36
C GLY A 97 18.52 -13.29 2.40
N ILE A 98 18.72 -12.99 1.11
CA ILE A 98 17.67 -13.14 0.08
C ILE A 98 17.23 -14.60 -0.04
N ALA A 99 18.19 -15.53 -0.08
CA ALA A 99 17.88 -16.96 -0.13
C ALA A 99 17.04 -17.40 1.08
N ALA A 100 17.39 -16.91 2.28
CA ALA A 100 16.64 -17.19 3.51
C ALA A 100 15.22 -16.58 3.49
N LEU A 101 15.04 -15.34 2.99
CA LEU A 101 13.70 -14.75 2.85
C LEU A 101 12.84 -15.51 1.84
N THR A 102 13.46 -15.98 0.75
CA THR A 102 12.78 -16.79 -0.27
C THR A 102 12.30 -18.12 0.32
N GLU A 103 13.15 -18.81 1.09
CA GLU A 103 12.77 -20.05 1.79
C GLU A 103 11.65 -19.82 2.81
N LYS A 104 11.78 -18.77 3.63
CA LYS A 104 10.77 -18.43 4.65
C LYS A 104 9.41 -18.05 4.03
N SER A 105 9.40 -17.24 2.98
CA SER A 105 8.16 -16.88 2.28
C SER A 105 7.55 -18.08 1.56
N ALA A 106 8.37 -18.99 0.99
CA ALA A 106 7.87 -20.23 0.42
C ALA A 106 7.13 -21.11 1.45
N ALA A 107 7.54 -21.08 2.72
CA ALA A 107 6.85 -21.82 3.79
C ALA A 107 5.41 -21.31 4.04
N ALA A 108 5.09 -20.07 3.64
CA ALA A 108 3.73 -19.54 3.68
C ALA A 108 2.86 -19.99 2.49
N GLY A 109 3.47 -20.59 1.45
CA GLY A 109 2.77 -21.21 0.32
C GLY A 109 3.35 -20.82 -1.04
N GLN A 110 3.74 -19.55 -1.21
CA GLN A 110 4.37 -19.04 -2.43
C GLN A 110 5.62 -18.22 -2.09
N PRO A 111 6.80 -18.50 -2.68
CA PRO A 111 7.97 -17.66 -2.51
C PRO A 111 7.73 -16.26 -3.07
N ILE A 112 8.18 -15.23 -2.35
CA ILE A 112 8.28 -13.88 -2.89
C ILE A 112 9.50 -13.84 -3.84
N PRO A 113 9.38 -13.30 -5.07
CA PRO A 113 10.48 -13.21 -6.02
C PRO A 113 11.75 -12.59 -5.39
N PRO A 114 12.92 -13.23 -5.51
CA PRO A 114 14.16 -12.72 -4.90
C PRO A 114 14.52 -11.29 -5.29
N ALA A 115 14.35 -10.95 -6.57
CA ALA A 115 14.66 -9.62 -7.11
C ALA A 115 13.74 -8.50 -6.57
N PHE A 116 12.57 -8.82 -6.00
CA PHE A 116 11.69 -7.84 -5.37
C PHE A 116 12.40 -7.08 -4.23
N TRP A 117 13.26 -7.79 -3.48
CA TRP A 117 14.02 -7.23 -2.37
C TRP A 117 15.19 -6.34 -2.81
N ASP A 118 15.50 -6.32 -4.11
CA ASP A 118 16.71 -5.74 -4.66
C ASP A 118 16.54 -4.34 -5.25
N ALA A 119 15.74 -3.49 -4.61
CA ALA A 119 15.57 -2.11 -5.06
C ALA A 119 15.74 -1.11 -3.92
N GLU A 120 16.16 0.09 -4.29
CA GLU A 120 16.34 1.23 -3.39
C GLU A 120 15.56 2.41 -3.97
N THR A 121 14.46 2.79 -3.32
CA THR A 121 13.69 3.98 -3.70
C THR A 121 14.30 5.23 -3.07
N ALA A 122 13.97 6.41 -3.61
CA ALA A 122 14.40 7.67 -3.01
C ALA A 122 13.95 7.82 -1.55
N ASP A 123 12.73 7.37 -1.24
CA ASP A 123 12.19 7.41 0.13
C ASP A 123 12.93 6.44 1.07
N MET A 124 13.29 5.23 0.59
CA MET A 124 14.14 4.31 1.36
C MET A 124 15.47 4.97 1.73
N LEU A 125 16.16 5.54 0.75
CA LEU A 125 17.47 6.16 0.94
C LEU A 125 17.39 7.40 1.85
N ALA A 126 16.33 8.20 1.73
CA ALA A 126 16.09 9.36 2.59
C ALA A 126 15.92 8.95 4.07
N ASP A 127 15.29 7.80 4.31
CA ASP A 127 15.08 7.24 5.65
C ASP A 127 16.25 6.33 6.11
N GLY A 128 17.35 6.30 5.35
CA GLY A 128 18.57 5.54 5.67
C GLY A 128 18.46 4.03 5.43
N TRP A 129 17.38 3.58 4.79
CA TRP A 129 17.15 2.20 4.38
C TRP A 129 17.83 1.89 3.04
N THR A 130 18.40 0.70 2.94
CA THR A 130 18.94 0.11 1.71
C THR A 130 18.35 -1.28 1.54
N SER A 131 18.44 -1.87 0.34
CA SER A 131 17.99 -3.25 0.12
C SER A 131 18.68 -4.23 1.09
N TYR A 132 19.97 -4.02 1.36
CA TYR A 132 20.75 -4.81 2.33
C TYR A 132 20.16 -4.76 3.74
N LYS A 133 19.79 -3.57 4.22
CA LYS A 133 19.24 -3.39 5.56
C LYS A 133 17.83 -3.93 5.69
N VAL A 134 17.00 -3.80 4.66
CA VAL A 134 15.67 -4.41 4.61
C VAL A 134 15.79 -5.92 4.72
N VAL A 135 16.63 -6.55 3.89
CA VAL A 135 16.82 -8.00 3.90
C VAL A 135 17.40 -8.49 5.23
N ALA A 136 18.32 -7.74 5.82
CA ALA A 136 18.86 -8.06 7.14
C ALA A 136 17.80 -7.97 8.24
N ALA A 137 17.01 -6.89 8.26
CA ALA A 137 15.96 -6.67 9.26
C ALA A 137 14.87 -7.75 9.19
N LEU A 138 14.40 -8.10 7.99
CA LEU A 138 13.39 -9.16 7.81
C LEU A 138 13.92 -10.55 8.16
N ASN A 139 15.24 -10.74 8.24
CA ASN A 139 15.84 -12.00 8.64
C ASN A 139 15.99 -12.18 10.15
N THR A 140 15.69 -11.18 10.96
CA THR A 140 15.71 -11.29 12.44
C THR A 140 14.42 -11.88 12.99
N THR A 141 14.40 -12.14 14.30
CA THR A 141 13.19 -12.56 15.01
C THR A 141 12.12 -11.47 14.97
N GLU A 142 12.52 -10.20 15.10
CA GLU A 142 11.66 -9.03 15.09
C GLU A 142 11.08 -8.74 13.70
N GLY A 143 11.82 -9.06 12.63
CA GLY A 143 11.35 -8.94 11.25
C GLY A 143 10.42 -10.06 10.80
N LYS A 144 10.36 -11.18 11.53
CA LYS A 144 9.58 -12.36 11.15
C LYS A 144 8.09 -12.07 10.97
N PRO A 145 7.38 -11.34 11.86
CA PRO A 145 5.95 -11.08 11.68
C PRO A 145 5.63 -10.33 10.38
N TYR A 146 6.51 -9.41 9.95
CA TYR A 146 6.36 -8.71 8.66
C TYR A 146 6.45 -9.64 7.47
N LEU A 147 7.46 -10.53 7.48
CA LEU A 147 7.65 -11.48 6.41
C LEU A 147 6.51 -12.50 6.36
N ASP A 148 6.03 -12.96 7.52
CA ASP A 148 4.89 -13.89 7.61
C ASP A 148 3.61 -13.24 7.06
N ALA A 149 3.31 -12.01 7.48
CA ALA A 149 2.13 -11.28 7.01
C ALA A 149 2.18 -11.04 5.49
N LEU A 150 3.32 -10.56 4.98
CA LEU A 150 3.51 -10.33 3.55
C LEU A 150 3.50 -11.65 2.75
N GLY A 151 4.09 -12.72 3.28
CA GLY A 151 4.09 -14.05 2.65
C GLY A 151 2.69 -14.68 2.59
N ALA A 152 1.89 -14.53 3.65
CA ALA A 152 0.49 -14.97 3.67
C ALA A 152 -0.36 -14.18 2.66
N ALA A 153 -0.20 -12.85 2.65
CA ALA A 153 -0.86 -11.97 1.70
C ALA A 153 -0.50 -12.32 0.25
N TRP A 154 0.80 -12.49 -0.02
CA TRP A 154 1.30 -12.88 -1.35
C TRP A 154 0.78 -14.24 -1.79
N THR A 155 0.75 -15.23 -0.90
CA THR A 155 0.20 -16.55 -1.21
C THR A 155 -1.28 -16.46 -1.61
N ARG A 156 -2.07 -15.71 -0.85
CA ARG A 156 -3.51 -15.50 -1.14
C ARG A 156 -3.71 -14.76 -2.45
N PHE A 157 -2.93 -13.70 -2.70
CA PHE A 157 -2.98 -12.92 -3.93
C PHE A 157 -2.55 -13.74 -5.15
N HIS A 158 -1.46 -14.48 -5.05
CA HIS A 158 -0.96 -15.34 -6.13
C HIS A 158 -1.97 -16.43 -6.47
N SER A 159 -2.64 -17.03 -5.47
CA SER A 159 -3.75 -17.96 -5.69
C SER A 159 -4.89 -17.33 -6.50
N PHE A 160 -5.22 -16.06 -6.25
CA PHE A 160 -6.20 -15.33 -7.05
C PHE A 160 -5.73 -15.13 -8.48
N LYS A 161 -4.49 -14.68 -8.68
CA LYS A 161 -3.95 -14.40 -10.01
C LYS A 161 -3.77 -15.65 -10.89
N THR A 162 -3.51 -16.79 -10.27
CA THR A 162 -3.27 -18.06 -10.97
C THR A 162 -4.43 -19.06 -10.89
N GLY A 163 -5.42 -18.77 -10.04
CA GLY A 163 -6.61 -19.57 -9.82
C GLY A 163 -7.72 -19.37 -10.87
N GLY A 164 -8.86 -20.03 -10.62
CA GLY A 164 -10.04 -20.01 -11.49
C GLY A 164 -11.03 -18.88 -11.17
N VAL A 165 -12.08 -18.76 -11.99
CA VAL A 165 -13.04 -17.64 -12.05
C VAL A 165 -13.88 -17.39 -10.77
N GLU A 166 -13.87 -18.32 -9.81
CA GLU A 166 -14.63 -18.18 -8.56
C GLU A 166 -13.93 -17.27 -7.54
N ASP A 167 -12.62 -17.03 -7.71
CA ASP A 167 -11.84 -16.13 -6.85
C ASP A 167 -11.73 -14.75 -7.51
N THR A 168 -12.13 -13.71 -6.79
CA THR A 168 -12.31 -12.37 -7.35
C THR A 168 -11.33 -11.35 -6.75
N ALA A 169 -11.10 -10.25 -7.48
CA ALA A 169 -10.25 -9.16 -7.04
C ALA A 169 -10.79 -8.55 -5.74
N LEU A 170 -12.12 -8.31 -5.69
CA LEU A 170 -12.80 -7.81 -4.49
C LEU A 170 -12.58 -8.74 -3.29
N ASP A 171 -12.77 -10.05 -3.48
CA ASP A 171 -12.61 -11.01 -2.39
C ASP A 171 -11.19 -11.03 -1.87
N THR A 172 -10.24 -11.10 -2.79
CA THR A 172 -8.81 -11.18 -2.48
C THR A 172 -8.34 -9.93 -1.77
N ALA A 173 -8.74 -8.74 -2.23
CA ALA A 173 -8.36 -7.49 -1.58
C ALA A 173 -8.89 -7.43 -0.15
N LEU A 174 -10.16 -7.76 0.08
CA LEU A 174 -10.75 -7.73 1.43
C LEU A 174 -10.16 -8.82 2.35
N ASP A 175 -9.74 -9.97 1.82
CA ASP A 175 -9.06 -11.01 2.60
C ASP A 175 -7.71 -10.53 3.17
N MET A 176 -7.11 -9.47 2.61
CA MET A 176 -5.83 -8.92 3.10
C MET A 176 -5.93 -8.26 4.48
N PHE A 177 -7.13 -8.00 5.00
CA PHE A 177 -7.28 -7.56 6.39
C PHE A 177 -6.76 -8.61 7.38
N ALA A 178 -6.90 -9.91 7.09
CA ALA A 178 -6.46 -10.97 7.99
C ALA A 178 -4.94 -10.97 8.25
N PRO A 179 -4.05 -10.99 7.24
CA PRO A 179 -2.60 -10.91 7.49
C PRO A 179 -2.18 -9.57 8.12
N VAL A 180 -2.86 -8.46 7.80
CA VAL A 180 -2.59 -7.15 8.42
C VAL A 180 -2.95 -7.15 9.90
N LEU A 181 -4.11 -7.69 10.27
CA LEU A 181 -4.51 -7.80 11.67
C LEU A 181 -3.53 -8.69 12.45
N ALA A 182 -3.12 -9.82 11.88
CA ALA A 182 -2.11 -10.68 12.49
C ALA A 182 -0.80 -9.93 12.77
N LEU A 183 -0.32 -9.13 11.81
CA LEU A 183 0.86 -8.27 11.99
C LEU A 183 0.68 -7.30 13.17
N LEU A 184 -0.45 -6.60 13.23
CA LEU A 184 -0.72 -5.61 14.27
C LEU A 184 -0.91 -6.22 15.66
N PHE A 185 -1.31 -7.49 15.77
CA PHE A 185 -1.36 -8.21 17.04
C PHE A 185 0.02 -8.67 17.53
N GLU A 186 0.94 -8.99 16.62
CA GLU A 186 2.25 -9.53 16.98
C GLU A 186 3.32 -8.46 17.20
N VAL A 187 3.25 -7.36 16.43
CA VAL A 187 4.28 -6.32 16.43
C VAL A 187 3.88 -5.17 17.37
N PRO A 188 4.72 -4.82 18.37
CA PRO A 188 4.51 -3.62 19.18
C PRO A 188 4.37 -2.38 18.30
N GLN A 189 3.49 -1.45 18.69
CA GLN A 189 3.16 -0.28 17.87
C GLN A 189 4.42 0.53 17.51
N GLU A 190 5.34 0.72 18.45
CA GLU A 190 6.60 1.44 18.27
C GLU A 190 7.57 0.78 17.28
N HIS A 191 7.32 -0.47 16.91
CA HIS A 191 8.11 -1.23 15.95
C HIS A 191 7.41 -1.37 14.60
N LEU A 192 6.20 -0.82 14.42
CA LEU A 192 5.53 -0.75 13.12
C LEU A 192 6.38 0.05 12.12
N LEU A 193 6.51 -0.45 10.88
CA LEU A 193 7.27 0.21 9.80
C LEU A 193 6.78 1.63 9.53
N GLU A 194 5.47 1.81 9.73
CA GLU A 194 4.74 3.04 9.50
C GLU A 194 3.91 3.37 10.74
N GLN A 195 4.11 4.55 11.30
CA GLN A 195 3.35 5.07 12.43
C GLN A 195 2.87 6.46 12.11
N SER A 196 1.55 6.63 12.12
CA SER A 196 0.95 7.96 12.07
C SER A 196 0.38 8.31 13.44
N PRO A 197 0.75 9.46 14.04
CA PRO A 197 0.18 9.94 15.29
C PRO A 197 -1.31 10.30 15.14
N TYR A 198 -1.84 10.24 13.93
CA TYR A 198 -3.23 10.51 13.59
C TYR A 198 -4.08 9.24 13.42
N LEU A 199 -3.50 8.05 13.66
CA LEU A 199 -4.22 6.78 13.73
C LEU A 199 -4.50 6.45 15.20
N ASP A 200 -5.70 6.78 15.65
CA ASP A 200 -6.11 6.70 17.05
C ASP A 200 -6.53 5.28 17.44
N THR A 201 -7.10 4.53 16.50
CA THR A 201 -7.70 3.21 16.79
C THR A 201 -6.98 2.03 16.12
N PRO A 202 -7.12 0.81 16.66
CA PRO A 202 -6.62 -0.40 15.99
C PRO A 202 -7.21 -0.60 14.59
N SER A 203 -8.49 -0.27 14.39
CA SER A 203 -9.15 -0.38 13.09
C SER A 203 -8.57 0.59 12.06
N GLU A 204 -8.25 1.82 12.46
CA GLU A 204 -7.57 2.80 11.60
C GLU A 204 -6.18 2.32 11.18
N LYS A 205 -5.40 1.79 12.13
CA LYS A 205 -4.08 1.20 11.84
C LYS A 205 -4.20 0.00 10.88
N ALA A 206 -5.20 -0.86 11.09
CA ALA A 206 -5.45 -2.00 10.22
C ALA A 206 -5.84 -1.56 8.80
N LEU A 207 -6.75 -0.60 8.68
CA LEU A 207 -7.17 -0.07 7.39
C LEU A 207 -6.02 0.61 6.64
N TYR A 208 -5.17 1.33 7.35
CA TYR A 208 -4.04 2.03 6.76
C TYR A 208 -2.95 1.06 6.27
N ALA A 209 -2.58 0.06 7.09
CA ALA A 209 -1.66 -1.00 6.67
C ALA A 209 -2.25 -1.89 5.56
N TRP A 210 -3.57 -2.09 5.55
CA TRP A 210 -4.26 -2.79 4.46
C TRP A 210 -4.17 -2.04 3.14
N GLN A 211 -4.41 -0.71 3.15
CA GLN A 211 -4.27 0.14 1.96
C GLN A 211 -2.85 0.06 1.37
N GLN A 212 -1.84 0.17 2.25
CA GLN A 212 -0.44 0.02 1.91
C GLN A 212 -0.20 -1.31 1.20
N LEU A 213 -0.71 -2.42 1.74
CA LEU A 213 -0.50 -3.76 1.20
C LEU A 213 -1.16 -3.98 -0.17
N ILE A 214 -2.35 -3.42 -0.41
CA ILE A 214 -3.06 -3.67 -1.68
C ILE A 214 -2.67 -2.71 -2.80
N SER A 215 -2.38 -1.45 -2.49
CA SER A 215 -2.21 -0.39 -3.49
C SER A 215 -0.93 0.44 -3.32
N GLY A 216 -0.30 0.43 -2.13
CA GLY A 216 0.86 1.29 -1.87
C GLY A 216 0.59 2.76 -2.22
N ALA A 217 -0.68 3.18 -2.18
CA ALA A 217 -1.12 4.42 -2.79
C ALA A 217 -0.60 5.63 -2.01
N THR A 218 -0.23 6.68 -2.74
CA THR A 218 -0.01 8.02 -2.19
C THR A 218 -1.04 8.94 -2.83
N ARG A 219 -1.95 9.52 -2.05
CA ARG A 219 -2.85 10.55 -2.58
C ARG A 219 -2.28 11.92 -2.26
N THR A 220 -2.30 12.81 -3.23
CA THR A 220 -1.98 14.23 -3.04
C THR A 220 -3.26 15.03 -3.24
N ASN A 221 -3.52 15.99 -2.37
CA ASN A 221 -4.63 16.92 -2.52
C ASN A 221 -4.37 17.77 -3.77
N PRO A 222 -5.27 17.76 -4.77
CA PRO A 222 -5.03 18.44 -6.03
C PRO A 222 -4.97 19.97 -5.88
N LEU A 223 -5.66 20.53 -4.86
CA LEU A 223 -5.70 21.96 -4.62
C LEU A 223 -4.48 22.46 -3.85
N THR A 224 -4.03 21.71 -2.82
CA THR A 224 -2.93 22.15 -1.95
C THR A 224 -1.58 21.55 -2.34
N GLN A 225 -1.57 20.52 -3.20
CA GLN A 225 -0.40 19.70 -3.54
C GLN A 225 0.24 19.02 -2.31
N MET A 226 -0.46 18.98 -1.18
CA MET A 226 -0.01 18.27 0.02
C MET A 226 -0.40 16.79 -0.08
N ARG A 227 0.47 15.90 0.39
CA ARG A 227 0.12 14.48 0.51
C ARG A 227 -1.04 14.35 1.52
N ILE A 228 -2.10 13.64 1.14
CA ILE A 228 -3.26 13.35 2.00
C ILE A 228 -2.96 12.14 2.88
N PHE A 229 -2.28 11.15 2.32
CA PHE A 229 -1.64 10.04 3.02
C PHE A 229 -0.46 9.55 2.18
N ASP A 230 0.56 8.97 2.83
CA ASP A 230 1.79 8.55 2.19
C ASP A 230 2.53 7.46 2.96
N HIS A 231 2.55 6.26 2.40
CA HIS A 231 3.27 5.12 2.96
C HIS A 231 4.81 5.19 2.83
N GLY A 232 5.36 6.31 2.33
CA GLY A 232 6.81 6.55 2.29
C GLY A 232 7.58 5.44 1.59
N PHE A 233 8.58 4.86 2.27
CA PHE A 233 9.30 3.72 1.74
C PHE A 233 8.49 2.42 1.79
N ALA A 234 7.55 2.30 2.74
CA ALA A 234 6.71 1.12 2.90
C ALA A 234 5.77 0.92 1.71
N ARG A 235 5.41 2.00 1.00
CA ARG A 235 4.57 1.95 -0.22
C ARG A 235 5.00 0.90 -1.24
N ARG A 236 6.31 0.62 -1.33
CA ARG A 236 6.86 -0.37 -2.27
C ARG A 236 6.44 -1.80 -1.91
N PHE A 237 6.22 -2.09 -0.63
CA PHE A 237 5.91 -3.43 -0.15
C PHE A 237 4.44 -3.78 -0.30
N HIS A 238 3.89 -3.57 -1.50
CA HIS A 238 2.52 -3.92 -1.86
C HIS A 238 2.49 -5.07 -2.87
N LEU A 239 1.36 -5.78 -2.91
CA LEU A 239 1.19 -7.00 -3.71
C LEU A 239 1.38 -6.76 -5.22
N GLY A 240 1.01 -5.56 -5.69
CA GLY A 240 1.16 -5.19 -7.09
C GLY A 240 2.62 -5.14 -7.54
N THR A 241 3.51 -4.54 -6.74
CA THR A 241 4.95 -4.56 -7.04
C THR A 241 5.49 -5.98 -7.02
N ILE A 242 5.09 -6.83 -6.06
CA ILE A 242 5.53 -8.24 -6.02
C ILE A 242 5.14 -8.97 -7.31
N TRP A 243 3.90 -8.78 -7.79
CA TRP A 243 3.41 -9.37 -9.04
C TRP A 243 4.17 -8.90 -10.28
N GLN A 244 4.59 -7.64 -10.34
CA GLN A 244 5.43 -7.14 -11.42
C GLN A 244 6.77 -7.88 -11.47
N TYR A 245 7.38 -8.16 -10.32
CA TYR A 245 8.62 -8.97 -10.26
C TYR A 245 8.39 -10.43 -10.62
N GLU A 246 7.28 -11.03 -10.21
CA GLU A 246 6.90 -12.40 -10.58
C GLU A 246 6.76 -12.55 -12.10
N THR A 247 6.09 -11.59 -12.75
CA THR A 247 5.82 -11.62 -14.20
C THR A 247 6.92 -10.97 -15.05
N GLY A 248 7.86 -10.27 -14.42
CA GLY A 248 8.90 -9.47 -15.08
C GLY A 248 8.36 -8.30 -15.92
N THR A 249 7.10 -7.90 -15.73
CA THR A 249 6.40 -6.93 -16.57
C THR A 249 5.86 -5.76 -15.74
N PRO A 250 6.18 -4.50 -16.10
CA PRO A 250 5.53 -3.34 -15.48
C PRO A 250 4.03 -3.35 -15.79
N ALA A 251 3.20 -3.12 -14.79
CA ALA A 251 1.75 -3.07 -14.92
C ALA A 251 1.16 -2.04 -13.96
N ARG A 252 0.04 -1.40 -14.35
CA ARG A 252 -0.71 -0.52 -13.45
C ARG A 252 -1.50 -1.36 -12.44
N ASP A 253 -1.80 -0.81 -11.27
CA ASP A 253 -2.60 -1.51 -10.26
C ASP A 253 -3.96 -1.96 -10.80
N ALA A 254 -4.57 -1.16 -11.66
CA ALA A 254 -5.81 -1.51 -12.37
C ALA A 254 -5.68 -2.78 -13.23
N GLU A 255 -4.54 -2.98 -13.90
CA GLU A 255 -4.26 -4.17 -14.71
C GLU A 255 -3.93 -5.39 -13.84
N ILE A 256 -3.35 -5.14 -12.67
CA ILE A 256 -2.93 -6.17 -11.73
C ILE A 256 -4.14 -6.73 -10.98
N TRP A 257 -5.00 -5.86 -10.45
CA TRP A 257 -6.17 -6.25 -9.68
C TRP A 257 -7.38 -6.53 -10.57
N GLY A 258 -7.69 -5.62 -11.50
CA GLY A 258 -8.95 -5.60 -12.21
C GLY A 258 -10.15 -5.36 -11.29
N VAL A 259 -11.34 -5.68 -11.81
CA VAL A 259 -12.64 -5.34 -11.17
C VAL A 259 -13.54 -6.55 -10.93
N SER A 260 -12.98 -7.76 -10.94
CA SER A 260 -13.79 -8.96 -10.73
C SER A 260 -14.39 -8.98 -9.32
N GLY A 261 -15.63 -9.46 -9.21
CA GLY A 261 -16.37 -9.53 -7.95
C GLY A 261 -17.23 -8.32 -7.63
N PHE A 262 -16.98 -7.17 -8.27
CA PHE A 262 -17.85 -6.00 -8.15
C PHE A 262 -19.12 -6.17 -8.99
N ALA A 263 -20.26 -5.73 -8.46
CA ALA A 263 -21.48 -5.61 -9.23
C ALA A 263 -21.34 -4.49 -10.29
N PRO A 264 -21.99 -4.59 -11.47
CA PRO A 264 -21.76 -3.68 -12.59
C PRO A 264 -21.94 -2.20 -12.26
N ARG A 265 -22.81 -1.85 -11.32
CA ARG A 265 -23.04 -0.45 -10.91
C ARG A 265 -21.83 0.21 -10.24
N PHE A 266 -20.93 -0.58 -9.66
CA PHE A 266 -19.70 -0.11 -9.01
C PHE A 266 -18.50 -0.12 -9.95
N VAL A 267 -18.68 -0.57 -11.19
CA VAL A 267 -17.63 -0.56 -12.22
C VAL A 267 -17.97 0.51 -13.24
N GLY A 268 -19.19 0.51 -13.76
CA GLY A 268 -19.56 1.42 -14.84
C GLY A 268 -18.93 0.97 -16.17
N PRO A 269 -18.30 1.87 -16.94
CA PRO A 269 -17.73 1.55 -18.24
C PRO A 269 -16.44 0.73 -18.13
N ALA A 270 -15.99 0.13 -19.24
CA ALA A 270 -14.86 -0.82 -19.24
C ALA A 270 -13.51 -0.15 -18.95
N GLU A 271 -13.44 1.16 -19.17
CA GLU A 271 -12.30 2.01 -18.88
C GLU A 271 -12.08 2.22 -17.38
N ASN A 272 -13.11 1.97 -16.55
CA ASN A 272 -13.03 2.06 -15.10
C ASN A 272 -12.52 0.75 -14.48
N ASP A 273 -11.20 0.54 -14.57
CA ASP A 273 -10.55 -0.73 -14.23
C ASP A 273 -9.86 -0.74 -12.84
N ASN A 274 -9.92 0.34 -12.07
CA ASN A 274 -9.13 0.55 -10.84
C ASN A 274 -9.95 0.50 -9.53
N GLN A 275 -11.10 -0.18 -9.52
CA GLN A 275 -12.04 -0.15 -8.40
C GLN A 275 -11.50 -0.65 -7.05
N ILE A 276 -10.47 -1.51 -7.04
CA ILE A 276 -9.76 -1.89 -5.79
C ILE A 276 -9.02 -0.69 -5.19
N GLU A 277 -8.33 0.09 -6.02
CA GLU A 277 -7.63 1.30 -5.58
C GLU A 277 -8.65 2.37 -5.16
N HIS A 278 -9.72 2.57 -5.95
CA HIS A 278 -10.77 3.53 -5.59
C HIS A 278 -11.42 3.18 -4.24
N MET A 279 -11.77 1.90 -4.03
CA MET A 279 -12.32 1.41 -2.77
C MET A 279 -11.36 1.67 -1.61
N SER A 280 -10.06 1.41 -1.80
CA SER A 280 -9.07 1.60 -0.73
C SER A 280 -8.96 3.05 -0.31
N ILE A 281 -8.90 3.98 -1.27
CA ILE A 281 -8.87 5.42 -1.05
C ILE A 281 -10.15 5.85 -0.31
N SER A 282 -11.31 5.42 -0.78
CA SER A 282 -12.60 5.77 -0.17
C SER A 282 -12.68 5.34 1.30
N MET A 283 -12.26 4.11 1.59
CA MET A 283 -12.24 3.59 2.96
C MET A 283 -11.29 4.40 3.85
N VAL A 284 -10.07 4.72 3.42
CA VAL A 284 -9.12 5.53 4.21
C VAL A 284 -9.63 6.95 4.41
N VAL A 285 -10.10 7.59 3.34
CA VAL A 285 -10.58 8.98 3.40
C VAL A 285 -11.78 9.11 4.33
N GLN A 286 -12.76 8.21 4.25
CA GLN A 286 -13.94 8.30 5.12
C GLN A 286 -13.72 7.70 6.52
N GLY A 287 -12.90 6.66 6.64
CA GLY A 287 -12.71 5.90 7.87
C GLY A 287 -11.61 6.41 8.77
N VAL A 288 -10.50 6.89 8.20
CA VAL A 288 -9.35 7.43 8.94
C VAL A 288 -9.38 8.95 8.98
N LEU A 289 -9.61 9.59 7.83
CA LEU A 289 -9.60 11.08 7.77
C LEU A 289 -10.95 11.67 8.25
N ASP A 290 -11.96 10.83 8.44
CA ASP A 290 -13.33 11.22 8.84
C ASP A 290 -13.93 12.25 7.87
N GLU A 291 -13.54 12.16 6.60
CA GLU A 291 -14.02 13.07 5.56
C GLU A 291 -15.48 12.73 5.19
N PRO A 292 -16.36 13.74 5.09
CA PRO A 292 -17.71 13.54 4.60
C PRO A 292 -17.74 12.97 3.17
N LEU A 293 -18.66 12.04 2.91
CA LEU A 293 -18.97 11.52 1.57
C LEU A 293 -19.09 12.63 0.52
N LEU A 294 -19.72 13.75 0.87
CA LEU A 294 -19.89 14.91 -0.01
C LEU A 294 -18.58 15.47 -0.58
N ILE A 295 -17.46 15.34 0.15
CA ILE A 295 -16.15 15.81 -0.33
C ILE A 295 -15.60 14.87 -1.40
N LEU A 296 -15.80 13.56 -1.25
CA LEU A 296 -15.45 12.58 -2.27
C LEU A 296 -16.30 12.78 -3.52
N ASP A 297 -17.63 12.87 -3.38
CA ASP A 297 -18.53 13.11 -4.51
C ASP A 297 -18.20 14.43 -5.25
N ALA A 298 -17.77 15.47 -4.52
CA ALA A 298 -17.33 16.72 -5.13
C ALA A 298 -16.01 16.58 -5.93
N PHE A 299 -15.13 15.65 -5.55
CA PHE A 299 -13.95 15.33 -6.36
C PHE A 299 -14.35 14.61 -7.64
N GLU A 300 -15.28 13.65 -7.58
CA GLU A 300 -15.80 12.96 -8.77
C GLU A 300 -16.48 13.93 -9.74
N GLU A 301 -17.31 14.85 -9.23
CA GLU A 301 -17.93 15.90 -10.04
C GLU A 301 -16.87 16.81 -10.69
N PHE A 302 -15.80 17.14 -9.96
CA PHE A 302 -14.71 17.95 -10.50
C PHE A 302 -13.92 17.22 -11.60
N GLU A 303 -13.60 15.94 -11.41
CA GLU A 303 -12.93 15.11 -12.42
C GLU A 303 -13.81 14.98 -13.67
N GLN A 304 -15.12 14.81 -13.50
CA GLN A 304 -16.07 14.83 -14.62
C GLN A 304 -16.08 16.18 -15.35
N LEU A 305 -16.20 17.30 -14.62
CA LEU A 305 -16.28 18.65 -15.20
C LEU A 305 -14.99 19.07 -15.90
N THR A 306 -13.84 18.56 -15.45
CA THR A 306 -12.54 18.81 -16.06
C THR A 306 -12.20 17.82 -17.18
N GLY A 307 -13.06 16.83 -17.43
CA GLY A 307 -12.90 15.83 -18.48
C GLY A 307 -11.91 14.71 -18.14
N GLY A 308 -11.58 14.55 -16.87
CA GLY A 308 -10.77 13.45 -16.34
C GLY A 308 -11.54 12.13 -16.23
N ALA A 309 -12.87 12.20 -16.11
CA ALA A 309 -13.76 11.04 -16.05
C ALA A 309 -15.05 11.26 -16.85
N SER A 310 -15.66 10.16 -17.31
CA SER A 310 -17.00 10.14 -17.88
C SER A 310 -18.07 10.22 -16.79
N ALA A 311 -19.29 10.62 -17.16
CA ALA A 311 -20.42 10.64 -16.21
C ALA A 311 -20.75 9.24 -15.65
N ALA A 312 -20.44 8.17 -16.40
CA ALA A 312 -20.68 6.80 -15.97
C ALA A 312 -19.61 6.29 -15.00
N GLU A 313 -18.36 6.75 -15.15
CA GLU A 313 -17.27 6.52 -14.19
C GLU A 313 -17.59 7.21 -12.86
N ALA A 314 -17.87 8.52 -12.90
CA ALA A 314 -18.21 9.29 -11.70
C ALA A 314 -19.39 8.68 -10.94
N ALA A 315 -20.44 8.24 -11.64
CA ALA A 315 -21.59 7.60 -11.00
C ALA A 315 -21.26 6.23 -10.36
N ALA A 316 -20.31 5.48 -10.91
CA ALA A 316 -19.86 4.21 -10.32
C ALA A 316 -19.02 4.44 -9.06
N ASP A 317 -18.14 5.43 -9.12
CA ASP A 317 -17.25 5.84 -8.03
C ASP A 317 -18.04 6.46 -6.87
N GLU A 318 -19.01 7.34 -7.14
CA GLU A 318 -19.99 7.84 -6.17
C GLU A 318 -20.77 6.69 -5.50
N ALA A 319 -21.21 5.70 -6.28
CA ALA A 319 -21.93 4.53 -5.75
C ALA A 319 -21.03 3.71 -4.82
N LEU A 320 -19.75 3.54 -5.15
CA LEU A 320 -18.77 2.86 -4.32
C LEU A 320 -18.51 3.64 -3.02
N ASN A 321 -18.34 4.96 -3.12
CA ASN A 321 -18.17 5.85 -1.96
C ASN A 321 -19.36 5.76 -0.99
N ALA A 322 -20.59 5.74 -1.51
CA ALA A 322 -21.79 5.55 -0.72
C ALA A 322 -21.85 4.15 -0.07
N ALA A 323 -21.46 3.10 -0.79
CA ALA A 323 -21.43 1.74 -0.23
C ALA A 323 -20.44 1.62 0.94
N VAL A 324 -19.26 2.24 0.86
CA VAL A 324 -18.31 2.32 1.98
C VAL A 324 -18.96 3.01 3.18
N ARG A 325 -19.62 4.15 2.96
CA ARG A 325 -20.30 4.93 4.00
C ARG A 325 -21.38 4.10 4.72
N ASP A 326 -22.19 3.39 3.96
CA ASP A 326 -23.40 2.74 4.46
C ASP A 326 -23.14 1.34 5.03
N LEU A 327 -22.14 0.61 4.51
CA LEU A 327 -21.94 -0.80 4.82
C LEU A 327 -20.72 -1.06 5.71
N PHE A 328 -19.63 -0.31 5.48
CA PHE A 328 -18.36 -0.52 6.17
C PHE A 328 -18.26 0.34 7.44
N LEU A 329 -18.37 1.67 7.30
CA LEU A 329 -18.14 2.60 8.41
C LEU A 329 -18.98 2.35 9.67
N PRO A 330 -20.26 1.93 9.61
CA PRO A 330 -21.06 1.74 10.83
C PRO A 330 -20.51 0.71 11.82
N GLY A 331 -19.69 -0.24 11.35
CA GLY A 331 -19.03 -1.22 12.22
C GLY A 331 -17.51 -1.15 12.19
N PHE A 332 -16.91 -0.26 11.40
CA PHE A 332 -15.46 -0.18 11.22
C PHE A 332 -14.69 -0.14 12.55
N GLN A 333 -15.17 0.64 13.51
CA GLN A 333 -14.51 0.84 14.81
C GLN A 333 -14.85 -0.24 15.86
N THR A 334 -15.93 -1.01 15.66
CA THR A 334 -16.49 -1.91 16.69
C THR A 334 -16.46 -3.39 16.31
N ASP A 335 -16.53 -3.69 15.03
CA ASP A 335 -16.63 -5.02 14.43
C ASP A 335 -16.07 -4.94 12.99
N LEU A 336 -14.74 -4.84 12.90
CA LEU A 336 -14.04 -4.69 11.61
C LEU A 336 -14.32 -5.87 10.68
N ASP A 337 -14.24 -7.10 11.17
CA ASP A 337 -14.52 -8.30 10.37
C ASP A 337 -15.94 -8.29 9.81
N GLY A 338 -16.94 -7.99 10.65
CA GLY A 338 -18.31 -7.86 10.18
C GLY A 338 -18.52 -6.68 9.23
N ALA A 339 -17.77 -5.57 9.39
CA ALA A 339 -17.78 -4.45 8.46
C ALA A 339 -17.23 -4.82 7.07
N VAL A 340 -16.11 -5.55 7.04
CA VAL A 340 -15.51 -6.08 5.81
C VAL A 340 -16.49 -7.02 5.10
N GLU A 341 -17.13 -7.95 5.82
CA GLU A 341 -18.07 -8.89 5.22
C GLU A 341 -19.37 -8.23 4.72
N ARG A 342 -19.88 -7.21 5.43
CA ARG A 342 -21.02 -6.41 4.94
C ARG A 342 -20.67 -5.67 3.64
N LEU A 343 -19.49 -5.07 3.58
CA LEU A 343 -19.01 -4.40 2.38
C LEU A 343 -18.87 -5.40 1.22
N ARG A 344 -18.20 -6.54 1.45
CA ARG A 344 -18.05 -7.63 0.49
C ARG A 344 -19.39 -8.06 -0.10
N ALA A 345 -20.38 -8.33 0.75
CA ALA A 345 -21.70 -8.77 0.31
C ALA A 345 -22.46 -7.69 -0.48
N GLY A 346 -22.40 -6.43 -0.02
CA GLY A 346 -23.10 -5.33 -0.67
C GLY A 346 -22.49 -4.93 -2.01
N LEU A 347 -21.17 -5.04 -2.16
CA LEU A 347 -20.48 -4.76 -3.42
C LEU A 347 -20.71 -5.85 -4.49
N LYS A 348 -21.07 -7.08 -4.08
CA LYS A 348 -21.42 -8.19 -4.98
C LYS A 348 -22.86 -8.20 -5.47
N THR A 349 -23.80 -7.69 -4.66
CA THR A 349 -25.25 -7.88 -4.87
C THR A 349 -25.95 -6.68 -5.51
N GLY A 350 -25.16 -5.72 -5.99
CA GLY A 350 -25.58 -4.36 -6.31
C GLY A 350 -26.30 -4.13 -7.62
#